data_AF-A0A9J6ZMT7-F1
#
_entry.id   AF-A0A9J6ZMT7-F1
#
_cell.length_a   1.000
_cell.length_b   1.000
_cell.length_c   1.000
_cell.angle_alpha   90.00
_cell.angle_beta   90.00
_cell.angle_gamma   90.00
#
_symmetry.space_group_name_H-M   'P 1'
#
loop_
_entity.id
_entity.type
_entity.pdbx_description
1 polymer ?
#
loop_
_entity_poly.entity_id
_entity_poly.type
_entity_poly.pdbx_seq_one_letter_code
_entity_poly.pdbx_strand_id
1 'polypeptide(L)'
;MKKNIVKYLYGIAVTLVVGVSACTDYLDKAPESVIAPEDAFKNFRNFQGFVERMYHLNPDLAKHYWVSSFNWGEDEVITIGNGEYLMGHSIDRGNYRNHIGKGDCFLDRNWSAGGDRFAKSIWGGGWHGIRTANLGLKAIEDGLLIDATQEQRDFIEGQLYFLRGWFYFQITQYWGGMPYVETVLPSDQPLRLPRESYRENALKMAADFQKAAELLPVNWDNTSTGSVTYGNNELRANKIWAMAMMGKTYLYAASPLMAGKTTNALQDGSYDVELAKLAADALGEVLALVESGQTQYELATFDKYSNLFYTNDQGWRMPGEKEAIIRSPTYGADSYWRQMNSYQYQKISEGDGIVLAPAANYVNYFGMASGLPLDHPDTDFDPEYPWKNRDPRFYKNFVYDGVKVITNATDSLSKEHQYAHLYTNGNYIDPQIGSRTGYLNYKFIPLTANKFDSGIGYSHGSHLHLSWMRLADVYLMYAEAAAQGYGGANGKSPKFSKTAVEAINTIRARAGVGEVHSSLTGSLSTFMKELIRERAVELSFEGHRFNDLRRWRLLTVYPYNIKTRQLFDRAEPLNKDVDPRENRVVGWDEEIIITRNLIERHYWLPIKTSDVSMYEGFGQNPGW
;
A
#
# COMPACT_ATOMS: atom_id res chain seq x y z
N MET A 1 10.85 -97.49 -5.95
CA MET A 1 10.70 -97.23 -4.50
C MET A 1 9.64 -96.14 -4.30
N LYS A 2 8.61 -96.47 -3.49
CA LYS A 2 7.60 -95.65 -2.75
C LYS A 2 7.53 -94.13 -3.07
N LYS A 3 6.40 -93.60 -3.59
CA LYS A 3 5.19 -93.04 -2.87
C LYS A 3 5.55 -91.79 -2.04
N ASN A 4 4.87 -90.64 -1.99
CA ASN A 4 3.62 -90.01 -2.48
C ASN A 4 3.82 -88.48 -2.20
N ILE A 5 3.14 -87.47 -2.76
CA ILE A 5 1.79 -86.89 -2.47
C ILE A 5 1.78 -85.57 -3.30
N VAL A 6 1.06 -85.40 -4.42
CA VAL A 6 -0.38 -85.07 -4.60
C VAL A 6 -0.77 -83.62 -4.25
N LYS A 7 -1.32 -82.91 -5.26
CA LYS A 7 -2.24 -81.71 -5.28
C LYS A 7 -1.60 -80.31 -5.16
N TYR A 8 -1.78 -79.32 -6.06
CA TYR A 8 -2.70 -79.10 -7.19
C TYR A 8 -2.05 -78.25 -8.29
N LEU A 9 -2.15 -78.73 -9.53
CA LEU A 9 -2.19 -78.00 -10.79
C LEU A 9 -3.65 -77.59 -11.09
N TYR A 10 -3.87 -76.51 -11.84
CA TYR A 10 -4.95 -76.22 -12.83
C TYR A 10 -5.13 -74.68 -12.88
N GLY A 11 -5.06 -73.96 -14.01
CA GLY A 11 -4.76 -74.23 -15.42
C GLY A 11 -4.39 -72.87 -16.06
N ILE A 12 -3.28 -72.78 -16.79
CA ILE A 12 -3.18 -72.81 -18.26
C ILE A 12 -3.89 -71.62 -18.95
N ALA A 13 -3.04 -70.79 -19.55
CA ALA A 13 -3.33 -69.77 -20.55
C ALA A 13 -4.04 -70.33 -21.79
N VAL A 14 -4.84 -69.51 -22.47
CA VAL A 14 -4.75 -69.26 -23.93
C VAL A 14 -5.64 -68.06 -24.32
N THR A 15 -5.05 -67.30 -25.23
CA THR A 15 -5.33 -66.04 -25.89
C THR A 15 -6.56 -66.02 -26.83
N LEU A 16 -6.97 -64.79 -27.20
CA LEU A 16 -7.54 -64.30 -28.49
C LEU A 16 -9.03 -63.86 -28.55
N VAL A 17 -9.19 -62.52 -28.56
CA VAL A 17 -9.95 -61.62 -29.47
C VAL A 17 -11.35 -62.04 -29.96
N VAL A 18 -12.36 -61.18 -29.72
CA VAL A 18 -13.23 -60.46 -30.71
C VAL A 18 -14.50 -59.92 -30.01
N GLY A 19 -14.70 -58.59 -30.08
CA GLY A 19 -15.93 -57.94 -30.59
C GLY A 19 -17.28 -57.99 -29.84
N VAL A 20 -17.62 -56.83 -29.27
CA VAL A 20 -18.93 -56.10 -29.21
C VAL A 20 -20.20 -56.76 -28.66
N SER A 21 -20.71 -56.21 -27.54
CA SER A 21 -22.07 -55.63 -27.48
C SER A 21 -22.22 -54.68 -26.29
N ALA A 22 -22.96 -53.60 -26.50
CA ALA A 22 -23.12 -52.42 -25.67
C ALA A 22 -23.78 -52.67 -24.29
N CYS A 23 -23.22 -52.02 -23.27
CA CYS A 23 -23.96 -51.39 -22.18
C CYS A 23 -23.40 -49.97 -22.03
N THR A 24 -24.01 -49.03 -22.75
CA THR A 24 -23.82 -47.59 -22.57
C THR A 24 -24.60 -47.16 -21.33
N ASP A 25 -24.07 -47.32 -20.11
CA ASP A 25 -24.72 -46.77 -18.90
C ASP A 25 -23.79 -46.70 -17.66
N TYR A 26 -22.46 -46.72 -17.83
CA TYR A 26 -21.54 -46.73 -16.68
C TYR A 26 -20.61 -45.51 -16.58
N LEU A 27 -21.01 -44.38 -17.15
CA LEU A 27 -20.26 -43.12 -17.02
C LEU A 27 -21.17 -41.88 -16.93
N ASP A 28 -22.42 -42.04 -16.49
CA ASP A 28 -23.22 -40.89 -16.08
C ASP A 28 -22.87 -40.54 -14.63
N LYS A 29 -21.99 -39.54 -14.47
CA LYS A 29 -21.96 -38.74 -13.25
C LYS A 29 -23.39 -38.25 -13.00
N ALA A 30 -23.89 -38.43 -11.76
CA ALA A 30 -25.17 -37.87 -11.36
C ALA A 30 -25.26 -36.38 -11.77
N PRO A 31 -26.37 -35.91 -12.38
CA PRO A 31 -26.44 -34.56 -12.99
C PRO A 31 -26.37 -33.39 -12.00
N GLU A 32 -26.37 -33.61 -10.69
CA GLU A 32 -26.57 -32.56 -9.68
C GLU A 32 -25.32 -31.70 -9.37
N SER A 33 -24.32 -31.64 -10.25
CA SER A 33 -23.15 -30.75 -10.03
C SER A 33 -22.60 -30.03 -11.26
N VAL A 34 -23.28 -30.11 -12.42
CA VAL A 34 -22.91 -29.28 -13.56
C VAL A 34 -23.59 -27.92 -13.40
N ILE A 35 -22.97 -27.04 -12.60
CA ILE A 35 -23.32 -25.61 -12.60
C ILE A 35 -22.94 -25.08 -13.97
N ALA A 36 -23.91 -24.59 -14.75
CA ALA A 36 -23.63 -24.00 -16.04
C ALA A 36 -22.76 -22.75 -15.82
N PRO A 37 -21.78 -22.45 -16.70
CA PRO A 37 -20.94 -21.25 -16.56
C PRO A 37 -21.74 -19.94 -16.42
N GLU A 38 -22.97 -19.92 -16.96
CA GLU A 38 -23.89 -18.79 -16.93
C GLU A 38 -24.68 -18.68 -15.61
N ASP A 39 -24.78 -19.74 -14.81
CA ASP A 39 -25.53 -19.74 -13.54
C ASP A 39 -24.98 -18.73 -12.52
N ALA A 40 -23.69 -18.40 -12.65
CA ALA A 40 -23.05 -17.36 -11.87
C ALA A 40 -23.63 -15.96 -12.11
N PHE A 41 -24.29 -15.73 -13.26
CA PHE A 41 -24.73 -14.39 -13.69
C PHE A 41 -26.24 -14.18 -13.59
N LYS A 42 -27.04 -15.23 -13.30
CA LYS A 42 -28.50 -15.20 -13.40
C LYS A 42 -29.21 -14.26 -12.41
N ASN A 43 -28.73 -14.21 -11.17
CA ASN A 43 -29.32 -13.42 -10.10
C ASN A 43 -28.26 -12.60 -9.36
N PHE A 44 -28.71 -11.56 -8.65
CA PHE A 44 -27.81 -10.66 -7.91
C PHE A 44 -26.88 -11.38 -6.94
N ARG A 45 -27.38 -12.36 -6.17
CA ARG A 45 -26.57 -13.02 -5.13
C ARG A 45 -25.41 -13.83 -5.73
N ASN A 46 -25.67 -14.60 -6.79
CA ASN A 46 -24.64 -15.38 -7.46
C ASN A 46 -23.62 -14.47 -8.15
N PHE A 47 -24.10 -13.40 -8.82
CA PHE A 47 -23.21 -12.47 -9.51
C PHE A 47 -22.38 -11.65 -8.52
N GLN A 48 -22.96 -11.23 -7.40
CA GLN A 48 -22.22 -10.61 -6.30
C GLN A 48 -21.11 -11.54 -5.81
N GLY A 49 -21.39 -12.85 -5.62
CA GLY A 49 -20.36 -13.83 -5.27
C GLY A 49 -19.26 -13.97 -6.34
N PHE A 50 -19.60 -13.85 -7.63
CA PHE A 50 -18.61 -13.81 -8.72
C PHE A 50 -17.71 -12.56 -8.61
N VAL A 51 -18.30 -11.39 -8.34
CA VAL A 51 -17.58 -10.11 -8.16
C VAL A 51 -16.68 -10.14 -6.92
N GLU A 52 -17.16 -10.70 -5.81
CA GLU A 52 -16.42 -10.79 -4.54
C GLU A 52 -15.09 -11.55 -4.67
N ARG A 53 -14.99 -12.51 -5.59
CA ARG A 53 -13.71 -13.19 -5.86
C ARG A 53 -12.62 -12.25 -6.35
N MET A 54 -12.97 -11.17 -7.06
CA MET A 54 -11.98 -10.20 -7.52
C MET A 54 -11.39 -9.39 -6.36
N TYR A 55 -12.18 -9.02 -5.35
CA TYR A 55 -11.64 -8.34 -4.16
C TYR A 55 -10.54 -9.17 -3.49
N HIS A 56 -10.67 -10.50 -3.51
CA HIS A 56 -9.69 -11.46 -2.99
C HIS A 56 -8.48 -11.73 -3.91
N LEU A 57 -8.31 -11.02 -5.02
CA LEU A 57 -7.10 -11.08 -5.85
C LEU A 57 -6.03 -10.09 -5.36
N ASN A 58 -6.44 -9.07 -4.62
CA ASN A 58 -5.55 -8.01 -4.19
C ASN A 58 -4.58 -8.49 -3.11
N PRO A 59 -3.27 -8.29 -3.29
CA PRO A 59 -2.31 -8.53 -2.22
C PRO A 59 -2.52 -7.55 -1.05
N ASP A 60 -2.38 -8.06 0.17
CA ASP A 60 -2.25 -7.22 1.36
C ASP A 60 -0.80 -6.71 1.44
N LEU A 61 -0.57 -5.43 1.15
CA LEU A 61 0.79 -4.87 1.05
C LEU A 61 1.59 -5.02 2.34
N ALA A 62 0.97 -4.83 3.50
CA ALA A 62 1.65 -4.93 4.79
C ALA A 62 1.84 -6.38 5.26
N LYS A 63 1.05 -7.32 4.70
CA LYS A 63 0.96 -8.71 5.15
C LYS A 63 0.99 -9.70 3.98
N HIS A 64 1.73 -9.44 2.91
CA HIS A 64 1.88 -10.40 1.80
C HIS A 64 2.93 -11.48 2.09
N TYR A 65 3.76 -11.26 3.11
CA TYR A 65 4.74 -12.24 3.60
C TYR A 65 4.90 -12.18 5.12
N TRP A 66 5.74 -13.03 5.71
CA TRP A 66 5.99 -13.03 7.16
C TRP A 66 6.50 -11.67 7.64
N VAL A 67 7.53 -11.17 6.96
CA VAL A 67 7.94 -9.77 7.00
C VAL A 67 7.81 -9.26 5.57
N SER A 68 6.95 -8.27 5.41
CA SER A 68 6.62 -7.64 4.14
C SER A 68 7.51 -6.43 3.93
N SER A 69 8.10 -6.33 2.75
CA SER A 69 8.86 -5.15 2.31
C SER A 69 8.07 -4.41 1.25
N PHE A 70 7.63 -3.20 1.59
CA PHE A 70 6.80 -2.36 0.72
C PHE A 70 7.17 -0.86 0.79
N ASN A 71 8.00 -0.47 1.76
CA ASN A 71 8.60 0.86 1.86
C ASN A 71 9.93 0.88 1.09
N TRP A 72 9.87 1.23 -0.19
CA TRP A 72 11.04 1.22 -1.08
C TRP A 72 11.55 2.64 -1.41
N GLY A 73 11.09 3.64 -0.65
CA GLY A 73 11.59 5.00 -0.74
C GLY A 73 12.93 5.15 -0.02
N GLU A 74 13.25 6.39 0.33
CA GLU A 74 14.33 6.73 1.25
C GLU A 74 13.92 6.61 2.73
N ASP A 75 12.71 6.14 3.00
CA ASP A 75 12.06 6.11 4.31
C ASP A 75 12.60 5.04 5.25
N GLU A 76 12.87 3.84 4.75
CA GLU A 76 13.19 2.67 5.58
C GLU A 76 14.59 2.10 5.29
N VAL A 77 15.31 1.68 6.34
CA VAL A 77 16.59 0.97 6.29
C VAL A 77 16.40 -0.39 6.95
N ILE A 78 16.70 -1.45 6.18
CA ILE A 78 16.55 -2.84 6.60
C ILE A 78 17.85 -3.32 7.26
N THR A 79 17.77 -4.17 8.29
CA THR A 79 18.95 -4.86 8.85
C THR A 79 19.69 -5.71 7.81
N ILE A 80 21.00 -5.88 8.01
CA ILE A 80 21.83 -6.79 7.19
C ILE A 80 21.78 -8.22 7.76
N GLY A 81 22.20 -9.21 6.98
CA GLY A 81 22.00 -10.61 7.32
C GLY A 81 20.58 -11.05 6.97
N ASN A 82 19.72 -11.27 7.98
CA ASN A 82 18.39 -11.84 7.76
C ASN A 82 17.43 -10.93 6.97
N GLY A 83 17.67 -9.62 6.92
CA GLY A 83 16.84 -8.69 6.16
C GLY A 83 17.19 -8.58 4.66
N GLU A 84 18.37 -9.05 4.23
CA GLU A 84 18.88 -8.79 2.88
C GLU A 84 18.11 -9.51 1.77
N TYR A 85 17.34 -10.55 2.09
CA TYR A 85 16.50 -11.20 1.09
C TYR A 85 15.31 -10.33 0.68
N LEU A 86 14.90 -9.35 1.48
CA LEU A 86 13.70 -8.55 1.22
C LEU A 86 13.84 -7.68 -0.04
N MET A 87 12.71 -7.44 -0.72
CA MET A 87 12.69 -6.65 -1.95
C MET A 87 13.27 -5.23 -1.79
N GLY A 88 13.04 -4.56 -0.65
CA GLY A 88 13.58 -3.22 -0.39
C GLY A 88 15.11 -3.14 -0.48
N HIS A 89 15.81 -4.20 -0.05
CA HIS A 89 17.27 -4.29 -0.17
C HIS A 89 17.73 -4.38 -1.63
N SER A 90 16.94 -5.05 -2.48
CA SER A 90 17.19 -5.13 -3.92
C SER A 90 16.95 -3.79 -4.61
N ILE A 91 15.90 -3.06 -4.20
CA ILE A 91 15.60 -1.73 -4.72
C ILE A 91 16.72 -0.74 -4.40
N ASP A 92 17.23 -0.73 -3.17
CA ASP A 92 18.33 0.16 -2.77
C ASP A 92 19.62 -0.05 -3.59
N ARG A 93 19.83 -1.29 -4.07
CA ARG A 93 20.97 -1.68 -4.92
C ARG A 93 20.69 -1.58 -6.42
N GLY A 94 19.50 -1.13 -6.83
CA GLY A 94 19.11 -1.02 -8.24
C GLY A 94 18.80 -2.35 -8.93
N ASN A 95 18.66 -3.46 -8.18
CA ASN A 95 18.31 -4.76 -8.75
C ASN A 95 16.79 -4.93 -8.87
N TYR A 96 16.17 -4.17 -9.77
CA TYR A 96 14.71 -4.14 -9.90
C TYR A 96 14.16 -5.41 -10.54
N ARG A 97 14.97 -6.16 -11.29
CA ARG A 97 14.58 -7.45 -11.89
C ARG A 97 14.26 -8.52 -10.84
N ASN A 98 14.76 -8.34 -9.61
CA ASN A 98 14.55 -9.30 -8.54
C ASN A 98 13.07 -9.45 -8.14
N HIS A 99 12.17 -8.53 -8.49
CA HIS A 99 10.73 -8.70 -8.18
C HIS A 99 10.08 -9.87 -8.95
N ILE A 100 10.68 -10.32 -10.06
CA ILE A 100 10.10 -11.35 -10.94
C ILE A 100 10.20 -12.72 -10.26
N GLY A 101 9.05 -13.38 -10.08
CA GLY A 101 8.96 -14.69 -9.44
C GLY A 101 9.37 -14.72 -7.97
N LYS A 102 9.39 -13.58 -7.28
CA LYS A 102 9.95 -13.45 -5.93
C LYS A 102 8.90 -13.70 -4.85
N GLY A 103 9.07 -14.80 -4.12
CA GLY A 103 8.12 -15.29 -3.12
C GLY A 103 7.90 -14.40 -1.89
N ASP A 104 8.67 -13.35 -1.67
CA ASP A 104 8.45 -12.34 -0.62
C ASP A 104 8.01 -10.99 -1.20
N CYS A 105 7.69 -10.91 -2.49
CA CYS A 105 7.27 -9.68 -3.17
C CYS A 105 5.85 -9.83 -3.71
N PHE A 106 4.97 -8.86 -3.43
CA PHE A 106 3.59 -8.86 -3.89
C PHE A 106 3.41 -8.56 -5.40
N LEU A 107 4.47 -8.15 -6.10
CA LEU A 107 4.38 -7.72 -7.50
C LEU A 107 4.24 -8.90 -8.47
N ASP A 108 5.13 -9.88 -8.39
CA ASP A 108 5.14 -11.07 -9.25
C ASP A 108 5.70 -12.29 -8.51
N ARG A 109 4.83 -13.28 -8.31
CA ARG A 109 5.12 -14.54 -7.60
C ARG A 109 4.11 -15.61 -8.02
N ASN A 110 4.33 -16.84 -7.58
CA ASN A 110 3.31 -17.89 -7.64
C ASN A 110 2.03 -17.40 -6.95
N TRP A 111 0.91 -17.52 -7.63
CA TRP A 111 -0.36 -16.95 -7.20
C TRP A 111 -1.54 -17.86 -7.55
N SER A 112 -2.66 -17.66 -6.85
CA SER A 112 -3.94 -18.28 -7.16
C SER A 112 -5.10 -17.35 -6.83
N ALA A 113 -6.22 -17.51 -7.56
CA ALA A 113 -7.46 -16.80 -7.23
C ALA A 113 -8.00 -17.22 -5.84
N GLY A 114 -7.89 -18.51 -5.51
CA GLY A 114 -8.06 -19.04 -4.15
C GLY A 114 -6.81 -18.84 -3.28
N GLY A 115 -6.81 -19.40 -2.07
CA GLY A 115 -5.67 -19.37 -1.16
C GLY A 115 -5.56 -18.10 -0.31
N ASP A 116 -4.59 -18.12 0.60
CA ASP A 116 -4.36 -17.06 1.60
C ASP A 116 -3.51 -15.90 1.05
N ARG A 117 -3.07 -15.02 1.96
CA ARG A 117 -2.24 -13.83 1.65
C ARG A 117 -0.95 -14.14 0.86
N PHE A 118 -0.37 -15.33 1.00
CA PHE A 118 0.88 -15.70 0.30
C PHE A 118 0.65 -16.06 -1.17
N ALA A 119 -0.61 -16.27 -1.57
CA ALA A 119 -0.99 -16.67 -2.91
C ALA A 119 -1.45 -15.50 -3.79
N LYS A 120 -1.21 -14.25 -3.38
CA LYS A 120 -1.66 -13.05 -4.11
C LYS A 120 -0.50 -12.35 -4.82
N SER A 121 -0.74 -11.86 -6.02
CA SER A 121 0.26 -11.22 -6.90
C SER A 121 -0.41 -10.15 -7.75
N ILE A 122 0.18 -8.96 -7.85
CA ILE A 122 -0.37 -7.88 -8.69
C ILE A 122 -0.35 -8.26 -10.16
N TRP A 123 0.77 -8.78 -10.67
CA TRP A 123 0.88 -9.04 -12.10
C TRP A 123 -0.11 -10.12 -12.56
N GLY A 124 0.00 -11.31 -11.99
CA GLY A 124 -0.87 -12.43 -12.36
C GLY A 124 -2.33 -12.25 -11.94
N GLY A 125 -2.55 -11.87 -10.68
CA GLY A 125 -3.88 -11.65 -10.13
C GLY A 125 -4.59 -10.46 -10.77
N GLY A 126 -3.87 -9.39 -11.09
CA GLY A 126 -4.42 -8.20 -11.75
C GLY A 126 -4.91 -8.48 -13.17
N TRP A 127 -4.11 -9.14 -14.01
CA TRP A 127 -4.56 -9.54 -15.36
C TRP A 127 -5.76 -10.50 -15.32
N HIS A 128 -5.78 -11.41 -14.33
CA HIS A 128 -6.94 -12.27 -14.10
C HIS A 128 -8.18 -11.47 -13.66
N GLY A 129 -8.00 -10.49 -12.79
CA GLY A 129 -9.05 -9.57 -12.36
C GLY A 129 -9.64 -8.76 -13.50
N ILE A 130 -8.80 -8.19 -14.37
CA ILE A 130 -9.22 -7.47 -15.60
C ILE A 130 -10.07 -8.40 -16.48
N ARG A 131 -9.60 -9.63 -16.72
CA ARG A 131 -10.35 -10.61 -17.50
C ARG A 131 -11.70 -10.93 -16.87
N THR A 132 -11.73 -11.09 -15.55
CA THR A 132 -12.94 -11.41 -14.77
C THR A 132 -13.95 -10.27 -14.82
N ALA A 133 -13.49 -9.02 -14.75
CA ALA A 133 -14.33 -7.84 -14.90
C ALA A 133 -14.96 -7.79 -16.30
N ASN A 134 -14.19 -8.02 -17.36
CA ASN A 134 -14.71 -8.05 -18.74
C ASN A 134 -15.73 -9.18 -18.97
N LEU A 135 -15.52 -10.35 -18.36
CA LEU A 135 -16.50 -11.43 -18.40
C LEU A 135 -17.82 -11.02 -17.74
N GLY A 136 -17.76 -10.35 -16.58
CA GLY A 136 -18.96 -9.83 -15.92
C GLY A 136 -19.66 -8.74 -16.74
N LEU A 137 -18.93 -7.77 -17.27
CA LEU A 137 -19.50 -6.71 -18.10
C LEU A 137 -20.19 -7.29 -19.35
N LYS A 138 -19.56 -8.28 -20.00
CA LYS A 138 -20.16 -8.99 -21.13
C LYS A 138 -21.45 -9.74 -20.74
N ALA A 139 -21.47 -10.38 -19.57
CA ALA A 139 -22.67 -11.05 -19.07
C ALA A 139 -23.84 -10.07 -18.80
N ILE A 140 -23.54 -8.84 -18.37
CA ILE A 140 -24.53 -7.77 -18.19
C ILE A 140 -25.08 -7.32 -19.56
N GLU A 141 -24.17 -7.10 -20.53
CA GLU A 141 -24.49 -6.73 -21.92
C GLU A 141 -25.37 -7.79 -22.60
N ASP A 142 -25.07 -9.07 -22.38
CA ASP A 142 -25.82 -10.22 -22.91
C ASP A 142 -27.16 -10.46 -22.21
N GLY A 143 -27.49 -9.66 -21.19
CA GLY A 143 -28.75 -9.78 -20.47
C GLY A 143 -28.84 -11.00 -19.56
N LEU A 144 -27.71 -11.59 -19.15
CA LEU A 144 -27.70 -12.80 -18.32
C LEU A 144 -28.20 -12.55 -16.88
N LEU A 145 -28.07 -11.32 -16.38
CA LEU A 145 -28.62 -10.90 -15.08
C LEU A 145 -30.11 -10.61 -15.19
N ILE A 146 -30.91 -11.67 -15.16
CA ILE A 146 -32.36 -11.65 -15.36
C ILE A 146 -33.15 -11.42 -14.07
N ASP A 147 -32.64 -11.89 -12.93
CA ASP A 147 -33.31 -11.84 -11.63
C ASP A 147 -32.59 -10.86 -10.69
N ALA A 148 -32.77 -9.57 -10.97
CA ALA A 148 -32.24 -8.46 -10.20
C ALA A 148 -33.06 -7.19 -10.38
N THR A 149 -33.10 -6.34 -9.36
CA THR A 149 -33.61 -4.97 -9.49
C THR A 149 -32.63 -4.11 -10.30
N GLN A 150 -33.07 -2.94 -10.78
CA GLN A 150 -32.18 -2.00 -11.46
C GLN A 150 -31.03 -1.55 -10.54
N GLU A 151 -31.32 -1.27 -9.26
CA GLU A 151 -30.29 -0.94 -8.26
C GLU A 151 -29.23 -2.05 -8.14
N GLN A 152 -29.66 -3.31 -8.07
CA GLN A 152 -28.75 -4.45 -8.02
C GLN A 152 -27.90 -4.60 -9.29
N ARG A 153 -28.50 -4.37 -10.47
CA ARG A 153 -27.78 -4.37 -11.74
C ARG A 153 -26.72 -3.26 -11.77
N ASP A 154 -27.10 -2.04 -11.40
CA ASP A 154 -26.19 -0.88 -11.34
C ASP A 154 -25.03 -1.16 -10.38
N PHE A 155 -25.30 -1.77 -9.22
CA PHE A 155 -24.27 -2.08 -8.24
C PHE A 155 -23.29 -3.17 -8.69
N ILE A 156 -23.75 -4.18 -9.43
CA ILE A 156 -22.84 -5.17 -10.02
C ILE A 156 -22.00 -4.51 -11.12
N GLU A 157 -22.63 -3.77 -12.02
CA GLU A 157 -21.94 -3.09 -13.13
C GLU A 157 -20.90 -2.08 -12.63
N GLY A 158 -21.27 -1.25 -11.67
CA GLY A 158 -20.38 -0.26 -11.06
C GLY A 158 -19.16 -0.89 -10.37
N GLN A 159 -19.34 -2.02 -9.68
CA GLN A 159 -18.20 -2.75 -9.08
C GLN A 159 -17.28 -3.33 -10.15
N LEU A 160 -17.82 -3.85 -11.26
CA LEU A 160 -17.02 -4.40 -12.36
C LEU A 160 -16.15 -3.32 -13.02
N TYR A 161 -16.73 -2.14 -13.31
CA TYR A 161 -15.96 -1.00 -13.81
C TYR A 161 -14.89 -0.55 -12.82
N PHE A 162 -15.25 -0.39 -11.53
CA PHE A 162 -14.29 -0.01 -10.50
C PHE A 162 -13.11 -1.00 -10.45
N LEU A 163 -13.38 -2.29 -10.42
CA LEU A 163 -12.36 -3.33 -10.29
C LEU A 163 -11.47 -3.42 -11.54
N ARG A 164 -12.02 -3.23 -12.74
CA ARG A 164 -11.21 -3.16 -13.97
C ARG A 164 -10.23 -1.99 -13.91
N GLY A 165 -10.71 -0.78 -13.65
CA GLY A 165 -9.86 0.40 -13.48
C GLY A 165 -8.86 0.24 -12.35
N TRP A 166 -9.26 -0.36 -11.23
CA TRP A 166 -8.40 -0.64 -10.07
C TRP A 166 -7.22 -1.55 -10.43
N PHE A 167 -7.46 -2.70 -11.06
CA PHE A 167 -6.37 -3.61 -11.44
C PHE A 167 -5.43 -2.99 -12.47
N TYR A 168 -5.96 -2.21 -13.41
CA TYR A 168 -5.12 -1.43 -14.32
C TYR A 168 -4.25 -0.42 -13.57
N PHE A 169 -4.80 0.29 -12.58
CA PHE A 169 -4.01 1.24 -11.79
C PHE A 169 -2.91 0.51 -11.02
N GLN A 170 -3.25 -0.63 -10.41
CA GLN A 170 -2.31 -1.45 -9.64
C GLN A 170 -1.13 -1.93 -10.49
N ILE A 171 -1.35 -2.29 -11.75
CA ILE A 171 -0.29 -2.69 -12.68
C ILE A 171 0.47 -1.46 -13.19
N THR A 172 -0.23 -0.48 -13.75
CA THR A 172 0.40 0.62 -14.48
C THR A 172 1.26 1.52 -13.60
N GLN A 173 0.97 1.65 -12.30
CA GLN A 173 1.84 2.41 -11.38
C GLN A 173 3.26 1.83 -11.25
N TYR A 174 3.47 0.54 -11.54
CA TYR A 174 4.78 -0.11 -11.47
C TYR A 174 5.45 -0.28 -12.83
N TRP A 175 4.70 -0.70 -13.84
CA TRP A 175 5.26 -1.07 -15.16
C TRP A 175 4.92 -0.09 -16.29
N GLY A 176 4.17 0.98 -16.03
CA GLY A 176 3.81 1.98 -17.02
C GLY A 176 2.63 1.55 -17.89
N GLY A 177 2.44 2.23 -19.02
CA GLY A 177 1.31 1.97 -19.90
C GLY A 177 1.29 0.55 -20.45
N MET A 178 0.08 -0.01 -20.50
CA MET A 178 -0.23 -1.39 -20.90
C MET A 178 -1.33 -1.40 -21.97
N PRO A 179 -1.52 -2.51 -22.70
CA PRO A 179 -2.70 -2.63 -23.55
C PRO A 179 -3.97 -2.62 -22.69
N TYR A 180 -4.90 -1.70 -22.98
CA TYR A 180 -6.16 -1.60 -22.24
C TYR A 180 -7.21 -2.52 -22.88
N VAL A 181 -7.55 -3.60 -22.19
CA VAL A 181 -8.39 -4.70 -22.66
C VAL A 181 -9.78 -4.51 -22.06
N GLU A 182 -10.73 -4.15 -22.91
CA GLU A 182 -12.11 -3.87 -22.51
C GLU A 182 -13.06 -5.03 -22.84
N THR A 183 -12.55 -6.05 -23.52
CA THR A 183 -13.32 -7.20 -24.00
C THR A 183 -12.75 -8.53 -23.50
N VAL A 184 -13.55 -9.58 -23.66
CA VAL A 184 -13.15 -10.96 -23.38
C VAL A 184 -12.31 -11.44 -24.56
N LEU A 185 -10.99 -11.52 -24.38
CA LEU A 185 -10.11 -12.05 -25.43
C LEU A 185 -10.35 -13.56 -25.61
N PRO A 186 -10.44 -14.05 -26.87
CA PRO A 186 -10.56 -15.48 -27.16
C PRO A 186 -9.22 -16.19 -26.89
N SER A 187 -9.29 -17.42 -26.38
CA SER A 187 -8.10 -18.20 -25.98
C SER A 187 -7.38 -18.89 -27.13
N ASP A 188 -7.99 -18.92 -28.32
CA ASP A 188 -7.50 -19.62 -29.51
C ASP A 188 -6.94 -18.67 -30.59
N GLN A 189 -6.93 -17.36 -30.33
CA GLN A 189 -6.40 -16.35 -31.25
C GLN A 189 -5.05 -15.79 -30.78
N PRO A 190 -4.14 -15.42 -31.71
CA PRO A 190 -2.91 -14.75 -31.35
C PRO A 190 -3.19 -13.35 -30.79
N LEU A 191 -2.49 -12.98 -29.71
CA LEU A 191 -2.55 -11.63 -29.14
C LEU A 191 -1.80 -10.64 -30.02
N ARG A 192 -2.40 -9.46 -30.26
CA ARG A 192 -1.84 -8.35 -31.05
C ARG A 192 -2.25 -7.00 -30.46
N LEU A 193 -1.90 -6.77 -29.20
CA LEU A 193 -2.34 -5.61 -28.43
C LEU A 193 -1.13 -4.74 -28.07
N PRO A 194 -0.80 -3.69 -28.83
CA PRO A 194 0.35 -2.86 -28.54
C PRO A 194 0.19 -2.16 -27.20
N ARG A 195 1.32 -1.85 -26.54
CA ARG A 195 1.29 -1.05 -25.31
C ARG A 195 0.81 0.36 -25.62
N GLU A 196 -0.10 0.85 -24.79
CA GLU A 196 -0.53 2.24 -24.79
C GLU A 196 0.39 3.08 -23.89
N SER A 197 0.34 4.39 -24.03
CA SER A 197 0.96 5.30 -23.07
C SER A 197 0.27 5.24 -21.70
N TYR A 198 0.97 5.65 -20.63
CA TYR A 198 0.35 5.75 -19.31
C TYR A 198 -0.85 6.73 -19.34
N ARG A 199 -0.73 7.82 -20.10
CA ARG A 199 -1.79 8.83 -20.24
C ARG A 199 -3.07 8.24 -20.86
N GLU A 200 -2.94 7.43 -21.90
CA GLU A 200 -4.10 6.76 -22.54
C GLU A 200 -4.78 5.78 -21.58
N ASN A 201 -3.99 4.93 -20.89
CA ASN A 201 -4.52 4.06 -19.84
C ASN A 201 -5.22 4.86 -18.74
N ALA A 202 -4.65 5.98 -18.29
CA ALA A 202 -5.23 6.81 -17.24
C ALA A 202 -6.59 7.40 -17.63
N LEU A 203 -6.76 7.84 -18.88
CA LEU A 203 -8.06 8.32 -19.36
C LEU A 203 -9.11 7.20 -19.38
N LYS A 204 -8.74 5.98 -19.78
CA LYS A 204 -9.64 4.82 -19.78
C LYS A 204 -9.99 4.34 -18.37
N MET A 205 -8.99 4.28 -17.47
CA MET A 205 -9.21 4.02 -16.04
C MET A 205 -10.14 5.06 -15.42
N ALA A 206 -9.94 6.34 -15.73
CA ALA A 206 -10.80 7.40 -15.23
C ALA A 206 -12.24 7.28 -15.75
N ALA A 207 -12.45 6.85 -17.00
CA ALA A 207 -13.78 6.56 -17.53
C ALA A 207 -14.45 5.38 -16.80
N ASP A 208 -13.70 4.31 -16.51
CA ASP A 208 -14.19 3.19 -15.69
C ASP A 208 -14.59 3.67 -14.28
N PHE A 209 -13.73 4.46 -13.63
CA PHE A 209 -14.04 5.02 -12.31
C PHE A 209 -15.21 6.00 -12.34
N GLN A 210 -15.38 6.78 -13.40
CA GLN A 210 -16.54 7.65 -13.58
C GLN A 210 -17.83 6.82 -13.67
N LYS A 211 -17.85 5.77 -14.50
CA LYS A 211 -19.00 4.85 -14.61
C LYS A 211 -19.31 4.18 -13.28
N ALA A 212 -18.29 3.75 -12.55
CA ALA A 212 -18.47 3.22 -11.21
C ALA A 212 -19.08 4.25 -10.25
N ALA A 213 -18.63 5.51 -10.27
CA ALA A 213 -19.16 6.57 -9.41
C ALA A 213 -20.61 6.97 -9.74
N GLU A 214 -21.04 6.81 -11.00
CA GLU A 214 -22.42 7.03 -11.44
C GLU A 214 -23.37 5.95 -10.92
N LEU A 215 -22.89 4.72 -10.78
CA LEU A 215 -23.71 3.53 -10.49
C LEU A 215 -23.67 3.11 -9.01
N LEU A 216 -22.54 3.32 -8.33
CA LEU A 216 -22.35 2.88 -6.95
C LEU A 216 -22.96 3.85 -5.92
N PRO A 217 -23.42 3.35 -4.76
CA PRO A 217 -23.94 4.21 -3.72
C PRO A 217 -22.79 4.90 -2.96
N VAL A 218 -23.08 5.98 -2.23
CA VAL A 218 -22.11 6.57 -1.28
C VAL A 218 -21.88 5.63 -0.09
N ASN A 219 -22.98 5.13 0.48
CA ASN A 219 -22.97 4.19 1.58
C ASN A 219 -23.96 3.05 1.28
N TRP A 220 -23.44 1.83 1.16
CA TRP A 220 -24.21 0.62 0.92
C TRP A 220 -25.27 0.37 1.99
N ASP A 221 -24.96 0.64 3.26
CA ASP A 221 -25.89 0.38 4.38
C ASP A 221 -27.16 1.23 4.31
N ASN A 222 -27.14 2.33 3.53
CA ASN A 222 -28.28 3.23 3.33
C ASN A 222 -29.10 2.91 2.06
N THR A 223 -28.89 1.74 1.46
CA THR A 223 -29.58 1.28 0.24
C THR A 223 -30.43 0.04 0.52
N SER A 224 -31.42 -0.24 -0.33
CA SER A 224 -32.28 -1.43 -0.16
C SER A 224 -31.49 -2.72 -0.36
N THR A 225 -30.55 -2.72 -1.31
CA THR A 225 -29.68 -3.88 -1.59
C THR A 225 -28.65 -4.11 -0.48
N GLY A 226 -27.99 -3.05 -0.01
CA GLY A 226 -26.92 -3.16 0.98
C GLY A 226 -27.40 -3.36 2.42
N SER A 227 -28.63 -2.96 2.76
CA SER A 227 -29.17 -3.13 4.12
C SER A 227 -29.30 -4.59 4.56
N VAL A 228 -29.33 -5.54 3.61
CA VAL A 228 -29.33 -6.99 3.90
C VAL A 228 -28.03 -7.43 4.58
N THR A 229 -26.92 -6.74 4.32
CA THR A 229 -25.59 -6.99 4.90
C THR A 229 -25.11 -5.81 5.75
N TYR A 230 -26.05 -5.08 6.38
CA TYR A 230 -25.78 -3.90 7.21
C TYR A 230 -24.57 -4.09 8.13
N GLY A 231 -23.64 -3.13 8.13
CA GLY A 231 -22.42 -3.15 8.93
C GLY A 231 -21.30 -4.03 8.38
N ASN A 232 -21.54 -4.78 7.29
CA ASN A 232 -20.54 -5.66 6.66
C ASN A 232 -20.15 -5.21 5.23
N ASN A 233 -20.54 -4.00 4.84
CA ASN A 233 -20.30 -3.47 3.49
C ASN A 233 -19.06 -2.56 3.37
N GLU A 234 -18.33 -2.34 4.47
CA GLU A 234 -17.23 -1.34 4.54
C GLU A 234 -16.02 -1.63 3.63
N LEU A 235 -15.92 -2.84 3.08
CA LEU A 235 -14.86 -3.28 2.16
C LEU A 235 -15.33 -3.40 0.71
N ARG A 236 -16.54 -2.91 0.39
CA ARG A 236 -17.08 -2.87 -0.98
C ARG A 236 -16.81 -1.51 -1.60
N ALA A 237 -16.42 -1.51 -2.87
CA ALA A 237 -16.27 -0.28 -3.65
C ALA A 237 -17.57 0.53 -3.62
N ASN A 238 -17.45 1.83 -3.42
CA ASN A 238 -18.57 2.75 -3.37
C ASN A 238 -18.25 3.98 -4.25
N LYS A 239 -19.19 4.92 -4.34
CA LYS A 239 -19.02 6.14 -5.14
C LYS A 239 -17.77 6.94 -4.76
N ILE A 240 -17.49 7.05 -3.47
CA ILE A 240 -16.35 7.83 -2.96
C ILE A 240 -15.03 7.15 -3.32
N TRP A 241 -14.96 5.81 -3.28
CA TRP A 241 -13.77 5.06 -3.74
C TRP A 241 -13.50 5.35 -5.21
N ALA A 242 -14.54 5.27 -6.05
CA ALA A 242 -14.44 5.47 -7.47
C ALA A 242 -13.99 6.91 -7.81
N MET A 243 -14.62 7.93 -7.20
CA MET A 243 -14.23 9.33 -7.42
C MET A 243 -12.80 9.63 -6.93
N ALA A 244 -12.41 9.09 -5.77
CA ALA A 244 -11.06 9.31 -5.24
C ALA A 244 -9.99 8.62 -6.12
N MET A 245 -10.27 7.42 -6.63
CA MET A 245 -9.40 6.74 -7.60
C MET A 245 -9.35 7.42 -8.96
N MET A 246 -10.45 8.01 -9.42
CA MET A 246 -10.48 8.85 -10.62
C MET A 246 -9.53 10.05 -10.45
N GLY A 247 -9.63 10.76 -9.32
CA GLY A 247 -8.75 11.88 -9.00
C GLY A 247 -7.28 11.48 -8.90
N LYS A 248 -6.98 10.37 -8.21
CA LYS A 248 -5.61 9.82 -8.10
C LYS A 248 -5.03 9.43 -9.46
N THR A 249 -5.85 8.83 -10.32
CA THR A 249 -5.45 8.44 -11.67
C THR A 249 -5.07 9.65 -12.52
N TYR A 250 -5.89 10.71 -12.49
CA TYR A 250 -5.57 11.97 -13.16
C TYR A 250 -4.29 12.60 -12.59
N LEU A 251 -4.11 12.64 -11.27
CA LEU A 251 -2.92 13.23 -10.64
C LEU A 251 -1.65 12.46 -11.03
N TYR A 252 -1.70 11.13 -11.02
CA TYR A 252 -0.56 10.31 -11.44
C TYR A 252 -0.22 10.58 -12.90
N ALA A 253 -1.22 10.60 -13.79
CA ALA A 253 -1.01 10.91 -15.21
C ALA A 253 -0.48 12.34 -15.44
N ALA A 254 -0.88 13.29 -14.59
CA ALA A 254 -0.38 14.66 -14.62
C ALA A 254 1.06 14.79 -14.15
N SER A 255 1.53 13.87 -13.30
CA SER A 255 2.83 13.93 -12.65
C SER A 255 4.00 13.80 -13.65
N PRO A 256 5.18 14.40 -13.37
CA PRO A 256 6.26 14.55 -14.34
C PRO A 256 6.68 13.29 -15.10
N LEU A 257 6.83 12.16 -14.40
CA LEU A 257 7.22 10.89 -15.04
C LEU A 257 6.18 10.43 -16.07
N MET A 258 4.90 10.46 -15.68
CA MET A 258 3.81 9.93 -16.50
C MET A 258 3.45 10.85 -17.65
N ALA A 259 3.64 12.15 -17.46
CA ALA A 259 3.52 13.18 -18.48
C ALA A 259 4.73 13.23 -19.44
N GLY A 260 5.70 12.30 -19.30
CA GLY A 260 6.87 12.21 -20.18
C GLY A 260 7.84 13.39 -20.06
N LYS A 261 7.81 14.10 -18.93
CA LYS A 261 8.71 15.24 -18.67
C LYS A 261 10.08 14.74 -18.21
N THR A 262 11.12 15.51 -18.51
CA THR A 262 12.48 15.26 -18.01
C THR A 262 12.75 16.01 -16.70
N THR A 263 12.03 17.11 -16.46
CA THR A 263 12.03 17.90 -15.22
C THR A 263 11.35 17.17 -14.07
N ASN A 264 11.72 17.49 -12.83
CA ASN A 264 11.09 16.94 -11.63
C ASN A 264 10.03 17.88 -11.04
N ALA A 265 9.27 17.40 -10.04
CA ALA A 265 8.14 18.12 -9.44
C ALA A 265 8.49 19.40 -8.68
N LEU A 266 9.78 19.70 -8.46
CA LEU A 266 10.25 20.94 -7.84
C LEU A 266 10.55 22.03 -8.87
N GLN A 267 10.26 21.79 -10.15
CA GLN A 267 10.51 22.72 -11.24
C GLN A 267 9.17 23.15 -11.86
N ASP A 268 9.04 24.43 -12.19
CA ASP A 268 7.82 24.95 -12.79
C ASP A 268 7.55 24.32 -14.17
N GLY A 269 6.27 24.07 -14.49
CA GLY A 269 5.87 23.48 -15.77
C GLY A 269 6.14 21.98 -15.92
N SER A 270 6.43 21.27 -14.82
CA SER A 270 6.72 19.84 -14.82
C SER A 270 5.50 18.92 -14.87
N TYR A 271 4.27 19.46 -14.86
CA TYR A 271 3.01 18.69 -14.87
C TYR A 271 2.21 18.89 -16.16
N ASP A 272 1.35 17.93 -16.49
CA ASP A 272 0.21 18.16 -17.41
C ASP A 272 -0.88 18.91 -16.63
N VAL A 273 -0.99 20.22 -16.89
CA VAL A 273 -1.87 21.15 -16.17
C VAL A 273 -3.35 20.77 -16.31
N GLU A 274 -3.78 20.28 -17.47
CA GLU A 274 -5.19 19.96 -17.68
C GLU A 274 -5.60 18.70 -16.92
N LEU A 275 -4.73 17.68 -16.90
CA LEU A 275 -4.95 16.51 -16.04
C LEU A 275 -4.85 16.86 -14.55
N ALA A 276 -3.99 17.81 -14.16
CA ALA A 276 -3.93 18.30 -12.79
C ALA A 276 -5.24 19.00 -12.37
N LYS A 277 -5.87 19.78 -13.25
CA LYS A 277 -7.20 20.36 -13.00
C LYS A 277 -8.28 19.29 -12.85
N LEU A 278 -8.32 18.28 -13.73
CA LEU A 278 -9.26 17.17 -13.62
C LEU A 278 -9.08 16.40 -12.30
N ALA A 279 -7.83 16.21 -11.87
CA ALA A 279 -7.53 15.61 -10.57
C ALA A 279 -8.04 16.47 -9.40
N ALA A 280 -7.75 17.77 -9.43
CA ALA A 280 -8.18 18.71 -8.41
C ALA A 280 -9.70 18.81 -8.30
N ASP A 281 -10.40 18.76 -9.43
CA ASP A 281 -11.87 18.80 -9.48
C ASP A 281 -12.48 17.51 -8.92
N ALA A 282 -11.98 16.34 -9.33
CA ALA A 282 -12.47 15.05 -8.85
C ALA A 282 -12.24 14.87 -7.34
N LEU A 283 -11.02 15.19 -6.87
CA LEU A 283 -10.68 15.10 -5.44
C LEU A 283 -11.40 16.18 -4.63
N GLY A 284 -11.53 17.38 -5.18
CA GLY A 284 -12.26 18.49 -4.56
C GLY A 284 -13.72 18.16 -4.34
N GLU A 285 -14.38 17.50 -5.30
CA GLU A 285 -15.77 17.06 -5.15
C GLU A 285 -15.91 15.99 -4.05
N VAL A 286 -14.96 15.04 -3.95
CA VAL A 286 -14.91 14.08 -2.82
C VAL A 286 -14.83 14.83 -1.49
N LEU A 287 -13.91 15.78 -1.36
CA LEU A 287 -13.74 16.55 -0.12
C LEU A 287 -14.97 17.41 0.19
N ALA A 288 -15.63 17.98 -0.82
CA ALA A 288 -16.87 18.74 -0.62
C ALA A 288 -18.00 17.85 -0.07
N LEU A 289 -18.16 16.63 -0.58
CA LEU A 289 -19.13 15.66 -0.07
C LEU A 289 -18.81 15.25 1.38
N VAL A 290 -17.52 15.04 1.69
CA VAL A 290 -17.07 14.71 3.04
C VAL A 290 -17.33 15.85 4.01
N GLU A 291 -16.87 17.07 3.72
CA GLU A 291 -16.99 18.22 4.63
C GLU A 291 -18.43 18.70 4.82
N SER A 292 -19.32 18.44 3.86
CA SER A 292 -20.76 18.72 3.99
C SER A 292 -21.55 17.63 4.73
N GLY A 293 -20.90 16.56 5.18
CA GLY A 293 -21.54 15.47 5.93
C GLY A 293 -22.40 14.54 5.05
N GLN A 294 -22.19 14.54 3.73
CA GLN A 294 -22.92 13.67 2.80
C GLN A 294 -22.32 12.25 2.71
N THR A 295 -21.22 11.97 3.41
CA THR A 295 -20.55 10.67 3.43
C THR A 295 -20.30 10.20 4.87
N GLN A 296 -19.92 8.93 5.02
CA GLN A 296 -19.52 8.31 6.28
C GLN A 296 -18.09 8.64 6.72
N TYR A 297 -17.29 9.28 5.88
CA TYR A 297 -15.86 9.48 6.12
C TYR A 297 -15.59 10.76 6.93
N GLU A 298 -14.62 10.69 7.83
CA GLU A 298 -14.14 11.85 8.60
C GLU A 298 -12.66 11.63 8.99
N LEU A 299 -11.91 12.72 9.17
CA LEU A 299 -10.53 12.60 9.68
C LEU A 299 -10.57 12.06 11.10
N ALA A 300 -9.71 11.09 11.41
CA ALA A 300 -9.55 10.63 12.78
C ALA A 300 -8.95 11.75 13.63
N THR A 301 -9.45 11.90 14.85
CA THR A 301 -8.86 12.80 15.84
C THR A 301 -7.45 12.32 16.20
N PHE A 302 -6.57 13.23 16.63
CA PHE A 302 -5.16 12.89 16.83
C PHE A 302 -4.91 11.91 17.98
N ASP A 303 -5.76 11.90 19.00
CA ASP A 303 -5.75 10.89 20.06
C ASP A 303 -5.98 9.48 19.51
N LYS A 304 -6.72 9.35 18.39
CA LYS A 304 -6.98 8.10 17.67
C LYS A 304 -6.05 7.88 16.47
N TYR A 305 -5.00 8.69 16.29
CA TYR A 305 -4.10 8.58 15.13
C TYR A 305 -3.54 7.15 14.95
N SER A 306 -3.15 6.48 16.05
CA SER A 306 -2.64 5.11 16.00
C SER A 306 -3.68 4.08 15.53
N ASN A 307 -4.97 4.32 15.79
CA ASN A 307 -6.07 3.44 15.35
C ASN A 307 -6.24 3.41 13.82
N LEU A 308 -5.59 4.32 13.09
CA LEU A 308 -5.51 4.26 11.63
C LEU A 308 -4.68 3.06 11.15
N PHE A 309 -3.74 2.58 11.95
CA PHE A 309 -2.74 1.58 11.53
C PHE A 309 -2.76 0.30 12.35
N TYR A 310 -3.05 0.42 13.65
CA TYR A 310 -3.22 -0.74 14.50
C TYR A 310 -4.30 -0.54 15.58
N THR A 311 -4.93 -1.63 16.00
CA THR A 311 -5.84 -1.67 17.15
C THR A 311 -5.40 -2.78 18.10
N ASN A 312 -5.57 -2.53 19.40
CA ASN A 312 -5.38 -3.48 20.49
C ASN A 312 -6.51 -3.31 21.49
N ASP A 313 -6.95 -4.40 22.10
CA ASP A 313 -8.02 -4.47 23.11
C ASP A 313 -9.34 -3.86 22.60
N GLN A 314 -9.57 -3.96 21.29
CA GLN A 314 -10.75 -3.42 20.59
C GLN A 314 -11.53 -4.51 19.85
N GLY A 315 -11.47 -5.76 20.34
CA GLY A 315 -12.25 -6.87 19.77
C GLY A 315 -11.95 -7.16 18.30
N TRP A 316 -10.67 -7.17 17.92
CA TRP A 316 -10.19 -7.40 16.54
C TRP A 316 -10.65 -6.37 15.50
N ARG A 317 -11.19 -5.22 15.93
CA ARG A 317 -11.64 -4.13 15.06
C ARG A 317 -10.56 -3.78 14.05
N MET A 318 -10.89 -3.82 12.76
CA MET A 318 -9.96 -3.43 11.71
C MET A 318 -9.55 -1.95 11.86
N PRO A 319 -8.24 -1.64 11.83
CA PRO A 319 -7.76 -0.26 11.81
C PRO A 319 -8.31 0.55 10.63
N GLY A 320 -8.26 1.87 10.78
CA GLY A 320 -8.62 2.84 9.74
C GLY A 320 -9.58 3.92 10.20
N GLU A 321 -10.26 3.72 11.34
CA GLU A 321 -11.34 4.59 11.82
C GLU A 321 -12.34 4.88 10.68
N LYS A 322 -13.02 6.02 10.68
CA LYS A 322 -13.79 6.51 9.53
C LYS A 322 -12.93 7.27 8.51
N GLU A 323 -11.61 7.29 8.70
CA GLU A 323 -10.70 8.00 7.79
C GLU A 323 -10.31 7.13 6.59
N ALA A 324 -10.27 5.82 6.79
CA ALA A 324 -9.95 4.84 5.76
C ALA A 324 -11.02 4.86 4.65
N ILE A 325 -10.63 5.31 3.46
CA ILE A 325 -11.50 5.28 2.29
C ILE A 325 -11.43 3.89 1.69
N ILE A 326 -10.25 3.48 1.19
CA ILE A 326 -10.06 2.20 0.50
C ILE A 326 -9.18 1.28 1.34
N ARG A 327 -9.65 0.06 1.60
CA ARG A 327 -8.94 -0.96 2.40
C ARG A 327 -8.90 -2.31 1.68
N SER A 328 -7.83 -3.06 1.93
CA SER A 328 -7.73 -4.45 1.50
C SER A 328 -8.62 -5.36 2.35
N PRO A 329 -9.17 -6.44 1.78
CA PRO A 329 -9.58 -7.58 2.59
C PRO A 329 -8.41 -8.12 3.43
N THR A 330 -8.72 -8.76 4.56
CA THR A 330 -7.71 -9.38 5.44
C THR A 330 -7.84 -10.89 5.42
N TYR A 331 -6.72 -11.60 5.23
CA TYR A 331 -6.66 -13.06 5.32
C TYR A 331 -6.25 -13.46 6.74
N GLY A 332 -7.23 -13.59 7.63
CA GLY A 332 -7.02 -13.90 9.04
C GLY A 332 -6.57 -12.67 9.83
N ALA A 333 -7.26 -12.40 10.94
CA ALA A 333 -6.94 -11.25 11.77
C ALA A 333 -5.54 -11.38 12.38
N ASP A 334 -5.08 -12.59 12.73
CA ASP A 334 -3.86 -12.97 13.46
C ASP A 334 -2.51 -12.86 12.70
N SER A 335 -2.53 -12.61 11.39
CA SER A 335 -1.35 -12.74 10.52
C SER A 335 -0.27 -11.64 10.63
N TYR A 336 -0.40 -10.72 11.59
CA TYR A 336 0.47 -9.55 11.79
C TYR A 336 1.71 -9.81 12.66
N TRP A 337 1.76 -10.93 13.39
CA TRP A 337 2.75 -11.16 14.44
C TRP A 337 4.19 -10.88 14.01
N ARG A 338 4.59 -11.42 12.86
CA ARG A 338 5.96 -11.26 12.36
C ARG A 338 6.22 -9.85 11.83
N GLN A 339 5.25 -9.21 11.17
CA GLN A 339 5.40 -7.82 10.70
C GLN A 339 5.56 -6.85 11.87
N MET A 340 4.74 -6.95 12.90
CA MET A 340 4.79 -6.05 14.07
C MET A 340 6.12 -6.17 14.82
N ASN A 341 6.67 -7.38 14.93
CA ASN A 341 7.96 -7.60 15.59
C ASN A 341 9.15 -7.00 14.84
N SER A 342 9.01 -6.71 13.55
CA SER A 342 10.08 -6.11 12.74
C SER A 342 10.29 -4.61 12.96
N TYR A 343 9.50 -3.98 13.84
CA TYR A 343 9.60 -2.55 14.11
C TYR A 343 10.35 -2.22 15.43
N GLN A 344 10.81 -3.24 16.14
CA GLN A 344 11.48 -3.12 17.44
C GLN A 344 12.82 -3.87 17.47
N TYR A 345 13.66 -3.54 18.45
CA TYR A 345 14.96 -4.20 18.64
C TYR A 345 14.79 -5.70 18.96
N GLN A 346 15.57 -6.58 18.35
CA GLN A 346 15.37 -8.02 18.45
C GLN A 346 15.42 -8.55 19.90
N LYS A 347 16.28 -7.99 20.77
CA LYS A 347 16.40 -8.51 22.14
C LYS A 347 15.15 -8.28 22.99
N ILE A 348 14.30 -7.32 22.61
CA ILE A 348 13.03 -7.03 23.27
C ILE A 348 11.82 -7.57 22.51
N SER A 349 12.02 -8.08 21.30
CA SER A 349 10.96 -8.64 20.47
C SER A 349 11.06 -10.16 20.35
N GLU A 350 10.04 -10.77 19.75
CA GLU A 350 10.09 -12.17 19.32
C GLU A 350 10.39 -12.24 17.83
N GLY A 351 11.45 -12.96 17.44
CA GLY A 351 11.71 -13.26 16.04
C GLY A 351 13.18 -13.18 15.60
N ASP A 352 13.35 -13.10 14.29
CA ASP A 352 14.59 -13.51 13.62
C ASP A 352 15.56 -12.34 13.36
N GLY A 353 15.31 -11.15 13.95
CA GLY A 353 16.22 -9.99 13.84
C GLY A 353 16.07 -9.13 12.58
N ILE A 354 14.99 -9.30 11.81
CA ILE A 354 14.68 -8.38 10.71
C ILE A 354 14.07 -7.11 11.32
N VAL A 355 14.82 -6.01 11.32
CA VAL A 355 14.34 -4.70 11.80
C VAL A 355 14.23 -3.72 10.63
N LEU A 356 13.08 -3.07 10.54
CA LEU A 356 12.71 -2.07 9.54
C LEU A 356 12.80 -0.69 10.21
N ALA A 357 14.01 -0.13 10.24
CA ALA A 357 14.30 1.13 10.92
C ALA A 357 14.06 2.33 10.00
N PRO A 358 13.57 3.47 10.49
CA PRO A 358 13.43 4.66 9.66
C PRO A 358 14.81 5.28 9.37
N ALA A 359 15.05 5.73 8.15
CA ALA A 359 16.28 6.45 7.79
C ALA A 359 16.34 7.80 8.53
N ALA A 360 17.51 8.22 9.02
CA ALA A 360 17.63 9.44 9.81
C ALA A 360 17.25 10.70 9.01
N ASN A 361 17.67 10.79 7.75
CA ASN A 361 17.28 11.88 6.86
C ASN A 361 15.77 11.93 6.59
N TYR A 362 15.08 10.78 6.61
CA TYR A 362 13.62 10.76 6.51
C TYR A 362 12.96 11.25 7.80
N VAL A 363 13.49 10.88 8.97
CA VAL A 363 13.04 11.38 10.28
C VAL A 363 13.14 12.91 10.33
N ASN A 364 14.14 13.51 9.68
CA ASN A 364 14.33 14.96 9.63
C ASN A 364 13.23 15.72 8.85
N TYR A 365 12.38 15.04 8.06
CA TYR A 365 11.19 15.67 7.49
C TYR A 365 10.14 16.07 8.53
N PHE A 366 10.13 15.39 9.68
CA PHE A 366 9.30 15.75 10.83
C PHE A 366 9.93 16.97 11.50
N GLY A 367 9.45 18.16 11.12
CA GLY A 367 9.97 19.43 11.60
C GLY A 367 9.65 19.71 13.07
N MET A 368 9.50 21.00 13.37
CA MET A 368 9.11 21.50 14.69
C MET A 368 7.58 21.57 14.83
N ALA A 369 7.07 21.65 16.05
CA ALA A 369 5.65 21.81 16.36
C ALA A 369 5.07 23.10 15.75
N SER A 370 5.91 24.11 15.52
CA SER A 370 5.58 25.34 14.77
C SER A 370 5.23 25.09 13.29
N GLY A 371 5.47 23.87 12.78
CA GLY A 371 5.28 23.52 11.38
C GLY A 371 6.50 23.77 10.50
N LEU A 372 7.56 24.38 11.05
CA LEU A 372 8.79 24.71 10.31
C LEU A 372 9.71 23.49 10.12
N PRO A 373 10.37 23.35 8.96
CA PRO A 373 11.49 22.43 8.78
C PRO A 373 12.63 22.65 9.77
N LEU A 374 13.42 21.62 10.06
CA LEU A 374 14.55 21.70 11.00
C LEU A 374 15.67 22.64 10.53
N ASP A 375 15.79 22.87 9.22
CA ASP A 375 16.78 23.74 8.59
C ASP A 375 16.23 25.14 8.25
N HIS A 376 14.98 25.43 8.64
CA HIS A 376 14.39 26.75 8.39
C HIS A 376 15.08 27.82 9.26
N PRO A 377 15.36 29.03 8.74
CA PRO A 377 16.05 30.07 9.51
C PRO A 377 15.37 30.47 10.83
N ASP A 378 14.03 30.42 10.86
CA ASP A 378 13.21 30.76 12.03
C ASP A 378 12.84 29.55 12.91
N THR A 379 13.50 28.41 12.72
CA THR A 379 13.26 27.19 13.51
C THR A 379 13.79 27.32 14.95
N ASP A 380 13.14 26.66 15.90
CA ASP A 380 13.62 26.50 17.27
C ASP A 380 14.36 25.16 17.49
N PHE A 381 14.74 24.48 16.41
CA PHE A 381 15.50 23.23 16.48
C PHE A 381 16.87 23.44 17.13
N ASP A 382 17.11 22.73 18.23
CA ASP A 382 18.39 22.70 18.93
C ASP A 382 19.04 21.32 18.77
N PRO A 383 20.21 21.21 18.10
CA PRO A 383 20.89 19.93 17.93
C PRO A 383 21.38 19.29 19.24
N GLU A 384 21.49 20.05 20.34
CA GLU A 384 21.80 19.49 21.66
C GLU A 384 20.55 18.95 22.39
N TYR A 385 19.36 19.34 21.94
CA TYR A 385 18.05 18.83 22.41
C TYR A 385 17.14 18.47 21.23
N PRO A 386 17.55 17.53 20.35
CA PRO A 386 17.00 17.35 19.01
C PRO A 386 15.56 16.82 19.00
N TRP A 387 15.05 16.36 20.14
CA TRP A 387 13.71 15.80 20.26
C TRP A 387 12.73 16.74 20.98
N LYS A 388 13.14 17.94 21.40
CA LYS A 388 12.22 18.93 21.96
C LYS A 388 11.36 19.56 20.88
N ASN A 389 10.11 19.87 21.22
CA ASN A 389 9.17 20.63 20.40
C ASN A 389 9.05 20.17 18.93
N ARG A 390 9.17 18.87 18.67
CA ARG A 390 9.00 18.32 17.31
C ARG A 390 7.52 18.27 16.93
N ASP A 391 7.26 18.12 15.63
CA ASP A 391 5.93 17.77 15.11
C ASP A 391 5.31 16.65 15.97
N PRO A 392 4.09 16.78 16.52
CA PRO A 392 3.50 15.76 17.40
C PRO A 392 3.44 14.35 16.78
N ARG A 393 3.39 14.24 15.45
CA ARG A 393 3.45 12.95 14.76
C ARG A 393 4.80 12.26 14.96
N PHE A 394 5.92 12.99 15.14
CA PHE A 394 7.23 12.41 15.45
C PHE A 394 7.13 11.42 16.62
N TYR A 395 6.47 11.82 17.71
CA TYR A 395 6.34 11.01 18.93
C TYR A 395 5.35 9.83 18.81
N LYS A 396 4.52 9.81 17.76
CA LYS A 396 3.64 8.69 17.42
C LYS A 396 4.28 7.71 16.43
N ASN A 397 5.36 8.12 15.75
CA ASN A 397 5.98 7.37 14.67
C ASN A 397 7.33 6.77 15.06
N PHE A 398 8.03 7.34 16.04
CA PHE A 398 9.42 6.98 16.31
C PHE A 398 9.71 6.74 17.79
N VAL A 399 10.61 5.79 18.01
CA VAL A 399 11.41 5.70 19.24
C VAL A 399 12.79 6.27 18.95
N TYR A 400 13.25 7.13 19.86
CA TYR A 400 14.56 7.80 19.85
C TYR A 400 15.31 7.51 21.15
N ASP A 401 16.55 7.97 21.27
CA ASP A 401 17.41 7.65 22.42
C ASP A 401 16.79 8.11 23.75
N GLY A 402 16.94 7.28 24.77
CA GLY A 402 16.46 7.54 26.12
C GLY A 402 14.98 7.21 26.35
N VAL A 403 14.19 6.92 25.30
CA VAL A 403 12.79 6.51 25.48
C VAL A 403 12.71 5.20 26.26
N LYS A 404 11.83 5.14 27.27
CA LYS A 404 11.53 3.91 28.01
C LYS A 404 10.66 3.00 27.15
N VAL A 405 11.20 1.85 26.76
CA VAL A 405 10.56 0.89 25.83
C VAL A 405 10.10 -0.40 26.50
N ILE A 406 10.50 -0.65 27.74
CA ILE A 406 9.95 -1.73 28.58
C ILE A 406 9.38 -1.10 29.85
N THR A 407 8.08 -1.32 30.09
CA THR A 407 7.38 -0.77 31.24
C THR A 407 7.73 -1.56 32.50
N ASN A 408 7.69 -2.89 32.40
CA ASN A 408 7.84 -3.82 33.52
C ASN A 408 9.15 -4.65 33.43
N ALA A 409 10.28 -4.01 33.73
CA ALA A 409 11.58 -4.69 33.76
C ALA A 409 11.82 -5.41 35.10
N THR A 410 12.01 -6.74 35.05
CA THR A 410 12.13 -7.59 36.26
C THR A 410 13.45 -8.36 36.29
N ASP A 411 13.82 -9.00 35.19
CA ASP A 411 15.07 -9.72 35.00
C ASP A 411 16.23 -8.81 34.49
N SER A 412 17.43 -9.38 34.40
CA SER A 412 18.62 -8.62 33.95
C SER A 412 18.51 -8.12 32.52
N LEU A 413 17.92 -8.89 31.61
CA LEU A 413 17.83 -8.56 30.18
C LEU A 413 16.83 -7.40 29.95
N SER A 414 15.66 -7.48 30.58
CA SER A 414 14.65 -6.41 30.55
C SER A 414 15.13 -5.14 31.22
N LYS A 415 15.99 -5.23 32.25
CA LYS A 415 16.63 -4.05 32.87
C LYS A 415 17.70 -3.42 31.98
N GLU A 416 18.49 -4.24 31.29
CA GLU A 416 19.52 -3.79 30.34
C GLU A 416 18.90 -3.04 29.14
N HIS A 417 17.75 -3.51 28.66
CA HIS A 417 17.06 -2.95 27.50
C HIS A 417 15.81 -2.15 27.85
N GLN A 418 15.72 -1.65 29.10
CA GLN A 418 14.53 -0.92 29.54
C GLN A 418 14.35 0.41 28.80
N TYR A 419 15.47 1.02 28.40
CA TYR A 419 15.52 2.29 27.68
C TYR A 419 16.22 2.07 26.33
N ALA A 420 15.74 2.75 25.29
CA ALA A 420 16.38 2.71 23.98
C ALA A 420 17.73 3.43 24.03
N HIS A 421 18.83 2.70 23.86
CA HIS A 421 20.18 3.25 23.78
C HIS A 421 20.61 3.37 22.31
N LEU A 422 20.17 4.45 21.66
CA LEU A 422 20.29 4.72 20.23
C LEU A 422 21.36 5.76 19.89
N TYR A 423 22.14 6.24 20.87
CA TYR A 423 23.39 6.97 20.61
C TYR A 423 24.41 6.10 19.86
N THR A 424 25.45 6.70 19.27
CA THR A 424 26.36 6.07 18.28
C THR A 424 26.86 4.67 18.64
N ASN A 425 27.18 4.43 19.92
CA ASN A 425 27.69 3.14 20.42
C ASN A 425 26.74 2.46 21.42
N GLY A 426 25.47 2.85 21.43
CA GLY A 426 24.45 2.26 22.30
C GLY A 426 24.05 0.84 21.87
N ASN A 427 23.56 0.03 22.81
CA ASN A 427 23.28 -1.40 22.57
C ASN A 427 22.07 -1.66 21.64
N TYR A 428 21.34 -0.63 21.21
CA TYR A 428 20.31 -0.76 20.18
C TYR A 428 20.85 -0.48 18.76
N ILE A 429 22.08 0.05 18.64
CA ILE A 429 22.76 0.24 17.37
C ILE A 429 23.45 -1.06 16.99
N ASP A 430 22.75 -1.88 16.21
CA ASP A 430 23.24 -3.16 15.73
C ASP A 430 22.74 -3.37 14.29
N PRO A 431 23.64 -3.54 13.31
CA PRO A 431 23.22 -3.64 11.93
C PRO A 431 22.49 -4.93 11.58
N GLN A 432 22.65 -6.00 12.37
CA GLN A 432 22.03 -7.30 12.12
C GLN A 432 20.70 -7.47 12.85
N ILE A 433 20.58 -6.92 14.05
CA ILE A 433 19.44 -7.21 14.93
C ILE A 433 18.78 -5.96 15.57
N GLY A 434 19.25 -4.76 15.22
CA GLY A 434 18.75 -3.51 15.80
C GLY A 434 18.68 -2.36 14.81
N SER A 435 18.75 -1.15 15.36
CA SER A 435 18.72 0.06 14.55
C SER A 435 20.04 0.24 13.81
N ARG A 436 19.94 0.56 12.52
CA ARG A 436 21.08 1.02 11.71
C ARG A 436 21.20 2.55 11.68
N THR A 437 20.21 3.26 12.22
CA THR A 437 19.95 4.66 11.88
C THR A 437 19.91 5.59 13.09
N GLY A 438 19.85 5.07 14.32
CA GLY A 438 19.62 5.88 15.52
C GLY A 438 18.15 6.03 15.89
N TYR A 439 17.25 5.35 15.18
CA TYR A 439 15.80 5.41 15.39
C TYR A 439 15.14 4.03 15.20
N LEU A 440 13.95 3.85 15.78
CA LEU A 440 13.07 2.71 15.53
C LEU A 440 11.67 3.20 15.11
N ASN A 441 10.98 2.43 14.28
CA ASN A 441 9.64 2.76 13.80
C ASN A 441 8.60 2.27 14.81
N TYR A 442 7.75 3.15 15.33
CA TYR A 442 6.66 2.79 16.25
C TYR A 442 5.30 3.30 15.75
N LYS A 443 5.18 3.63 14.46
CA LYS A 443 3.89 3.99 13.83
C LYS A 443 2.89 2.83 13.91
N PHE A 444 3.38 1.60 13.78
CA PHE A 444 2.57 0.40 13.57
C PHE A 444 2.38 -0.48 14.80
N ILE A 445 3.01 -0.13 15.92
CA ILE A 445 2.99 -0.91 17.14
C ILE A 445 2.91 0.01 18.37
N PRO A 446 2.23 -0.40 19.46
CA PRO A 446 2.34 0.33 20.72
C PRO A 446 3.72 0.11 21.36
N LEU A 447 4.11 0.99 22.28
CA LEU A 447 5.34 0.82 23.09
C LEU A 447 5.39 -0.51 23.86
N THR A 448 4.22 -1.01 24.27
CA THR A 448 4.08 -2.27 25.01
C THR A 448 4.19 -3.53 24.13
N ALA A 449 4.45 -3.40 22.82
CA ALA A 449 4.54 -4.54 21.89
C ALA A 449 5.74 -5.47 22.11
N ASN A 450 6.59 -5.18 23.10
CA ASN A 450 7.75 -5.97 23.45
C ASN A 450 7.35 -7.24 24.23
N LYS A 451 8.20 -8.27 24.21
CA LYS A 451 7.93 -9.58 24.84
C LYS A 451 7.85 -9.56 26.37
N PHE A 452 8.30 -8.48 27.01
CA PHE A 452 8.26 -8.35 28.48
C PHE A 452 6.96 -7.74 28.96
N ASP A 453 6.42 -6.75 28.25
CA ASP A 453 5.12 -6.16 28.53
C ASP A 453 3.96 -6.94 27.87
N SER A 454 4.25 -7.72 26.81
CA SER A 454 3.29 -8.57 26.09
C SER A 454 2.04 -7.84 25.59
N GLY A 455 2.12 -6.54 25.31
CA GLY A 455 0.97 -5.69 24.96
C GLY A 455 0.47 -5.84 23.53
N ILE A 456 0.85 -6.90 22.82
CA ILE A 456 0.33 -7.30 21.51
C ILE A 456 0.10 -8.82 21.46
N GLY A 457 -0.70 -9.29 20.52
CA GLY A 457 -0.90 -10.71 20.26
C GLY A 457 -2.37 -11.10 20.24
N TYR A 458 -2.63 -12.40 20.36
CA TYR A 458 -3.99 -12.95 20.27
C TYR A 458 -4.88 -12.52 21.44
N SER A 459 -4.33 -12.50 22.67
CA SER A 459 -5.06 -12.09 23.89
C SER A 459 -5.53 -10.65 23.84
N HIS A 460 -4.81 -9.79 23.12
CA HIS A 460 -5.14 -8.38 22.93
C HIS A 460 -6.01 -8.13 21.70
N GLY A 461 -6.32 -9.17 20.91
CA GLY A 461 -6.98 -9.02 19.62
C GLY A 461 -6.30 -7.97 18.74
N SER A 462 -4.95 -7.96 18.76
CA SER A 462 -4.16 -7.01 18.01
C SER A 462 -4.52 -7.08 16.52
N HIS A 463 -4.48 -5.96 15.82
CA HIS A 463 -4.73 -5.95 14.39
C HIS A 463 -3.88 -4.84 13.77
N LEU A 464 -2.97 -5.20 12.85
CA LEU A 464 -2.29 -4.25 11.97
C LEU A 464 -2.93 -4.26 10.59
N HIS A 465 -3.29 -3.09 10.07
CA HIS A 465 -3.83 -2.94 8.72
C HIS A 465 -3.46 -1.58 8.15
N LEU A 466 -3.10 -1.56 6.87
CA LEU A 466 -2.86 -0.31 6.13
C LEU A 466 -3.97 -0.11 5.12
N SER A 467 -4.57 1.07 5.18
CA SER A 467 -5.49 1.53 4.15
C SER A 467 -4.72 1.77 2.86
N TRP A 468 -5.28 1.38 1.71
CA TRP A 468 -4.72 1.73 0.41
C TRP A 468 -4.92 3.21 0.06
N MET A 469 -5.94 3.84 0.67
CA MET A 469 -6.18 5.27 0.62
C MET A 469 -6.98 5.68 1.84
N ARG A 470 -6.57 6.78 2.48
CA ARG A 470 -7.31 7.42 3.57
C ARG A 470 -7.58 8.88 3.24
N LEU A 471 -8.49 9.51 3.97
CA LEU A 471 -8.94 10.87 3.68
C LEU A 471 -7.78 11.90 3.67
N ALA A 472 -6.76 11.73 4.52
CA ALA A 472 -5.57 12.59 4.45
C ALA A 472 -4.80 12.48 3.11
N ASP A 473 -4.76 11.29 2.48
CA ASP A 473 -4.19 11.12 1.13
C ASP A 473 -4.98 11.98 0.13
N VAL A 474 -6.31 12.00 0.23
CA VAL A 474 -7.17 12.80 -0.65
C VAL A 474 -6.94 14.30 -0.47
N TYR A 475 -6.82 14.81 0.76
CA TYR A 475 -6.47 16.22 1.00
C TYR A 475 -5.11 16.60 0.39
N LEU A 476 -4.11 15.75 0.56
CA LEU A 476 -2.76 16.03 0.06
C LEU A 476 -2.66 15.89 -1.46
N MET A 477 -3.34 14.91 -2.06
CA MET A 477 -3.47 14.79 -3.52
C MET A 477 -4.25 15.98 -4.09
N TYR A 478 -5.31 16.45 -3.42
CA TYR A 478 -6.05 17.64 -3.82
C TYR A 478 -5.14 18.87 -3.78
N ALA A 479 -4.39 19.08 -2.69
CA ALA A 479 -3.47 20.20 -2.56
C ALA A 479 -2.45 20.22 -3.69
N GLU A 480 -1.91 19.05 -4.05
CA GLU A 480 -0.93 18.93 -5.14
C GLU A 480 -1.56 19.28 -6.48
N ALA A 481 -2.71 18.66 -6.78
CA ALA A 481 -3.43 18.87 -8.01
C ALA A 481 -3.89 20.33 -8.17
N ALA A 482 -4.38 20.94 -7.09
CA ALA A 482 -4.84 22.32 -7.09
C ALA A 482 -3.67 23.31 -7.25
N ALA A 483 -2.52 23.04 -6.63
CA ALA A 483 -1.34 23.88 -6.82
C ALA A 483 -0.81 23.82 -8.27
N GLN A 484 -0.74 22.62 -8.85
CA GLN A 484 -0.25 22.42 -10.20
C GLN A 484 -1.26 22.86 -11.28
N GLY A 485 -2.55 22.66 -11.03
CA GLY A 485 -3.63 22.96 -11.98
C GLY A 485 -4.15 24.40 -11.93
N TYR A 486 -4.13 25.03 -10.75
CA TYR A 486 -4.83 26.31 -10.48
C TYR A 486 -3.95 27.41 -9.85
N GLY A 487 -2.62 27.23 -9.77
CA GLY A 487 -1.70 28.35 -9.53
C GLY A 487 -1.13 28.45 -8.11
N GLY A 488 -0.39 27.42 -7.68
CA GLY A 488 0.43 27.43 -6.47
C GLY A 488 -0.34 27.25 -5.17
N ALA A 489 0.20 27.75 -4.06
CA ALA A 489 -0.37 27.56 -2.72
C ALA A 489 -1.84 28.03 -2.59
N ASN A 490 -2.20 29.10 -3.31
CA ASN A 490 -3.56 29.64 -3.34
C ASN A 490 -4.44 29.04 -4.45
N GLY A 491 -3.91 28.09 -5.23
CA GLY A 491 -4.66 27.37 -6.25
C GLY A 491 -5.85 26.65 -5.64
N LYS A 492 -7.00 26.72 -6.30
CA LYS A 492 -8.27 26.19 -5.81
C LYS A 492 -9.12 25.67 -6.96
N SER A 493 -9.63 24.44 -6.83
CA SER A 493 -10.63 23.91 -7.75
C SER A 493 -11.97 24.62 -7.57
N PRO A 494 -12.75 24.88 -8.63
CA PRO A 494 -14.13 25.34 -8.50
C PRO A 494 -15.07 24.35 -7.80
N LYS A 495 -14.65 23.09 -7.59
CA LYS A 495 -15.44 22.03 -6.94
C LYS A 495 -15.24 21.95 -5.43
N PHE A 496 -14.33 22.74 -4.86
CA PHE A 496 -14.05 22.72 -3.42
C PHE A 496 -13.75 24.11 -2.86
N SER A 497 -14.02 24.29 -1.56
CA SER A 497 -13.95 25.60 -0.91
C SER A 497 -12.53 26.01 -0.55
N LYS A 498 -11.63 25.06 -0.31
CA LYS A 498 -10.26 25.29 0.17
C LYS A 498 -9.24 25.40 -0.95
N THR A 499 -8.29 26.30 -0.78
CA THR A 499 -7.03 26.36 -1.53
C THR A 499 -6.12 25.17 -1.22
N ALA A 500 -5.05 25.01 -1.99
CA ALA A 500 -4.05 23.98 -1.77
C ALA A 500 -3.40 24.08 -0.38
N VAL A 501 -3.04 25.29 0.07
CA VAL A 501 -2.44 25.50 1.40
C VAL A 501 -3.43 25.25 2.53
N GLU A 502 -4.69 25.65 2.37
CA GLU A 502 -5.74 25.38 3.37
C GLU A 502 -6.02 23.88 3.52
N ALA A 503 -5.93 23.11 2.44
CA ALA A 503 -6.06 21.65 2.48
C ALA A 503 -4.91 20.99 3.26
N ILE A 504 -3.67 21.48 3.12
CA ILE A 504 -2.54 21.05 3.96
C ILE A 504 -2.79 21.44 5.42
N ASN A 505 -3.24 22.67 5.68
CA ASN A 505 -3.48 23.16 7.03
C ASN A 505 -4.59 22.37 7.75
N THR A 506 -5.57 21.80 7.03
CA THR A 506 -6.53 20.85 7.63
C THR A 506 -5.82 19.66 8.28
N ILE A 507 -4.80 19.10 7.61
CA ILE A 507 -4.03 17.95 8.12
C ILE A 507 -3.13 18.35 9.28
N ARG A 508 -2.47 19.51 9.18
CA ARG A 508 -1.62 20.05 10.26
C ARG A 508 -2.41 20.39 11.51
N ALA A 509 -3.57 21.02 11.34
CA ALA A 509 -4.47 21.35 12.45
C ALA A 509 -4.93 20.08 13.17
N ARG A 510 -5.27 19.00 12.43
CA ARG A 510 -5.57 17.70 13.03
C ARG A 510 -4.41 17.23 13.91
N ALA A 511 -3.17 17.33 13.42
CA ALA A 511 -1.98 16.86 14.14
C ALA A 511 -1.50 17.80 15.26
N GLY A 512 -2.09 18.99 15.42
CA GLY A 512 -1.61 20.01 16.36
C GLY A 512 -0.29 20.67 15.94
N VAL A 513 -0.06 20.78 14.62
CA VAL A 513 1.13 21.40 14.02
C VAL A 513 0.76 22.80 13.51
N GLY A 514 1.67 23.75 13.64
CA GLY A 514 1.50 25.10 13.09
C GLY A 514 1.27 25.10 11.58
N GLU A 515 0.49 26.07 11.10
CA GLU A 515 0.14 26.21 9.67
C GLU A 515 1.39 26.35 8.77
N VAL A 516 1.22 26.12 7.48
CA VAL A 516 2.28 26.38 6.49
C VAL A 516 2.72 27.83 6.58
N HIS A 517 3.97 28.03 6.95
CA HIS A 517 4.54 29.36 7.10
C HIS A 517 4.58 30.10 5.75
N SER A 518 4.34 31.41 5.77
CA SER A 518 4.25 32.24 4.55
C SER A 518 5.52 32.22 3.69
N SER A 519 6.71 32.02 4.29
CA SER A 519 7.97 31.84 3.55
C SER A 519 7.96 30.60 2.65
N LEU A 520 7.09 29.62 2.95
CA LEU A 520 6.99 28.34 2.24
C LEU A 520 5.92 28.35 1.14
N THR A 521 5.20 29.47 0.94
CA THR A 521 4.13 29.59 -0.06
C THR A 521 4.45 30.56 -1.20
N GLY A 522 5.62 31.21 -1.16
CA GLY A 522 5.98 32.31 -2.08
C GLY A 522 6.19 31.93 -3.55
N SER A 523 6.35 30.64 -3.87
CA SER A 523 6.40 30.14 -5.25
C SER A 523 5.82 28.73 -5.33
N LEU A 524 5.46 28.28 -6.55
CA LEU A 524 5.00 26.91 -6.77
C LEU A 524 6.06 25.89 -6.35
N SER A 525 7.31 26.06 -6.78
CA SER A 525 8.43 25.19 -6.38
C SER A 525 8.62 25.12 -4.86
N THR A 526 8.61 26.27 -4.17
CA THR A 526 8.74 26.32 -2.70
C THR A 526 7.59 25.61 -2.01
N PHE A 527 6.36 25.87 -2.46
CA PHE A 527 5.17 25.23 -1.91
C PHE A 527 5.16 23.72 -2.18
N MET A 528 5.59 23.28 -3.37
CA MET A 528 5.70 21.87 -3.70
C MET A 528 6.73 21.15 -2.84
N LYS A 529 7.88 21.78 -2.53
CA LYS A 529 8.85 21.22 -1.58
C LYS A 529 8.19 20.95 -0.22
N GLU A 530 7.40 21.90 0.26
CA GLU A 530 6.69 21.78 1.53
C GLU A 530 5.56 20.74 1.49
N LEU A 531 4.79 20.70 0.40
CA LEU A 531 3.76 19.68 0.20
C LEU A 531 4.37 18.27 0.16
N ILE A 532 5.49 18.09 -0.54
CA ILE A 532 6.22 16.82 -0.61
C ILE A 532 6.72 16.40 0.78
N ARG A 533 7.14 17.36 1.62
CA ARG A 533 7.52 17.11 3.01
C ARG A 533 6.31 16.73 3.86
N GLU A 534 5.22 17.47 3.78
CA GLU A 534 3.99 17.17 4.53
C GLU A 534 3.45 15.78 4.16
N ARG A 535 3.49 15.44 2.87
CA ARG A 535 3.10 14.10 2.40
C ARG A 535 4.03 13.00 2.91
N ALA A 536 5.33 13.27 3.04
CA ALA A 536 6.26 12.34 3.68
C ALA A 536 5.95 12.14 5.17
N VAL A 537 5.64 13.23 5.89
CA VAL A 537 5.32 13.18 7.32
C VAL A 537 4.00 12.45 7.58
N GLU A 538 2.94 12.85 6.88
CA GLU A 538 1.60 12.33 7.11
C GLU A 538 1.50 10.86 6.69
N LEU A 539 1.95 10.52 5.47
CA LEU A 539 1.81 9.18 4.87
C LEU A 539 3.04 8.29 5.09
N SER A 540 3.84 8.58 6.12
CA SER A 540 5.11 7.90 6.41
C SER A 540 4.95 6.38 6.48
N PHE A 541 5.80 5.62 5.80
CA PHE A 541 5.82 4.15 5.86
C PHE A 541 4.53 3.43 5.40
N GLU A 542 3.59 4.12 4.77
CA GLU A 542 2.30 3.55 4.32
C GLU A 542 2.36 2.98 2.88
N GLY A 543 3.55 2.74 2.33
CA GLY A 543 3.72 2.19 0.97
C GLY A 543 3.52 3.19 -0.18
N HIS A 544 3.44 4.49 0.11
CA HIS A 544 3.28 5.53 -0.92
C HIS A 544 4.60 6.07 -1.47
N ARG A 545 5.64 6.18 -0.63
CA ARG A 545 6.83 6.99 -0.90
C ARG A 545 7.56 6.61 -2.18
N PHE A 546 7.68 5.32 -2.48
CA PHE A 546 8.35 4.85 -3.68
C PHE A 546 7.68 5.34 -4.97
N ASN A 547 6.35 5.22 -5.05
CA ASN A 547 5.60 5.65 -6.23
C ASN A 547 5.52 7.18 -6.31
N ASP A 548 5.46 7.88 -5.17
CA ASP A 548 5.56 9.34 -5.11
C ASP A 548 6.90 9.86 -5.66
N LEU A 549 8.03 9.33 -5.20
CA LEU A 549 9.34 9.70 -5.73
C LEU A 549 9.48 9.41 -7.23
N ARG A 550 8.88 8.31 -7.71
CA ARG A 550 8.90 7.96 -9.13
C ARG A 550 8.08 8.95 -9.95
N ARG A 551 6.82 9.18 -9.60
CA ARG A 551 5.93 10.07 -10.37
C ARG A 551 6.44 11.50 -10.39
N TRP A 552 7.07 11.96 -9.31
CA TRP A 552 7.73 13.27 -9.21
C TRP A 552 9.10 13.37 -9.88
N ARG A 553 9.64 12.27 -10.40
CA ARG A 553 11.02 12.17 -10.89
C ARG A 553 12.10 12.53 -9.85
N LEU A 554 11.85 12.28 -8.57
CA LEU A 554 12.77 12.56 -7.47
C LEU A 554 13.60 11.35 -7.01
N LEU A 555 13.25 10.13 -7.47
CA LEU A 555 13.90 8.88 -7.05
C LEU A 555 15.44 8.88 -7.18
N THR A 556 15.98 9.59 -8.17
CA THR A 556 17.43 9.68 -8.46
C THR A 556 18.09 10.97 -7.95
N VAL A 557 17.32 11.84 -7.29
CA VAL A 557 17.71 13.21 -6.93
C VAL A 557 18.10 13.28 -5.44
N TYR A 558 19.17 14.01 -5.11
CA TYR A 558 19.53 14.28 -3.72
C TYR A 558 18.50 15.21 -3.04
N PRO A 559 18.14 15.02 -1.76
CA PRO A 559 18.63 13.98 -0.84
C PRO A 559 17.84 12.67 -0.92
N TYR A 560 16.84 12.58 -1.80
CA TYR A 560 15.99 11.39 -1.89
C TYR A 560 16.78 10.14 -2.27
N ASN A 561 17.89 10.21 -3.00
CA ASN A 561 18.67 9.04 -3.38
C ASN A 561 19.63 8.50 -2.29
N ILE A 562 19.61 9.04 -1.06
CA ILE A 562 20.45 8.56 0.05
C ILE A 562 19.61 8.17 1.27
N LYS A 563 20.19 7.33 2.13
CA LYS A 563 19.66 7.04 3.48
C LYS A 563 20.78 7.22 4.49
N THR A 564 20.51 7.95 5.57
CA THR A 564 21.51 8.28 6.59
C THR A 564 21.24 7.57 7.92
N ARG A 565 22.26 7.53 8.77
CA ARG A 565 22.15 7.32 10.21
C ARG A 565 22.50 8.59 10.97
N GLN A 566 21.89 8.75 12.13
CA GLN A 566 22.20 9.83 13.05
C GLN A 566 23.36 9.41 13.97
N LEU A 567 24.36 10.27 14.09
CA LEU A 567 25.49 10.15 15.00
C LEU A 567 25.36 11.22 16.09
N PHE A 568 25.61 10.81 17.32
CA PHE A 568 25.69 11.66 18.52
C PHE A 568 26.17 10.83 19.71
N ASP A 569 26.66 11.52 20.73
CA ASP A 569 26.89 10.99 22.07
C ASP A 569 25.99 11.69 23.09
N ARG A 570 25.79 11.07 24.24
CA ARG A 570 25.11 11.73 25.36
C ARG A 570 26.10 12.66 26.05
N ALA A 571 25.67 13.89 26.36
CA ALA A 571 26.50 14.81 27.13
C ALA A 571 26.77 14.26 28.54
N GLU A 572 25.77 13.59 29.11
CA GLU A 572 25.78 13.01 30.45
C GLU A 572 25.15 11.60 30.41
N PRO A 573 25.38 10.74 31.43
CA PRO A 573 24.61 9.51 31.57
C PRO A 573 23.10 9.80 31.54
N LEU A 574 22.33 8.90 30.90
CA LEU A 574 20.89 9.07 30.75
C LEU A 574 20.21 9.29 32.11
N ASN A 575 19.58 10.45 32.26
CA ASN A 575 18.71 10.73 33.39
C ASN A 575 17.33 10.13 33.09
N LYS A 576 16.97 9.10 33.86
CA LYS A 576 15.75 8.31 33.70
C LYS A 576 14.53 8.94 34.40
N ASP A 577 14.77 9.92 35.26
CA ASP A 577 13.73 10.58 36.07
C ASP A 577 13.12 11.80 35.36
N VAL A 578 13.66 12.16 34.19
CA VAL A 578 13.17 13.26 33.35
C VAL A 578 12.62 12.72 32.03
N ASP A 579 11.86 13.55 31.35
CA ASP A 579 11.44 13.25 29.98
C ASP A 579 12.68 13.05 29.09
N PRO A 580 12.73 12.01 28.22
CA PRO A 580 13.89 11.75 27.37
C PRO A 580 14.28 12.95 26.49
N ARG A 581 13.32 13.84 26.16
CA ARG A 581 13.57 15.08 25.41
C ARG A 581 14.47 16.09 26.16
N GLU A 582 14.55 15.97 27.48
CA GLU A 582 15.36 16.85 28.33
C GLU A 582 16.81 16.37 28.46
N ASN A 583 17.14 15.17 27.95
CA ASN A 583 18.51 14.67 27.97
C ASN A 583 19.33 15.32 26.85
N ARG A 584 20.45 15.94 27.22
CA ARG A 584 21.35 16.66 26.30
C ARG A 584 22.24 15.69 25.53
N VAL A 585 22.43 15.96 24.24
CA VAL A 585 23.37 15.26 23.36
C VAL A 585 24.49 16.18 22.86
N VAL A 586 25.57 15.60 22.36
CA VAL A 586 26.70 16.30 21.74
C VAL A 586 27.14 15.57 20.47
N GLY A 587 27.82 16.29 19.58
CA GLY A 587 28.33 15.70 18.34
C GLY A 587 27.23 15.24 17.37
N TRP A 588 26.16 16.04 17.25
CA TRP A 588 25.02 15.76 16.37
C TRP A 588 25.42 15.89 14.89
N ASP A 589 25.59 14.76 14.21
CA ASP A 589 26.00 14.68 12.81
C ASP A 589 25.28 13.53 12.06
N GLU A 590 25.23 13.57 10.74
CA GLU A 590 24.62 12.52 9.91
C GLU A 590 25.64 11.83 9.02
N GLU A 591 25.56 10.49 8.93
CA GLU A 591 26.40 9.70 8.02
C GLU A 591 25.53 8.98 6.97
N ILE A 592 25.92 9.08 5.70
CA ILE A 592 25.29 8.33 4.62
C ILE A 592 25.68 6.85 4.73
N ILE A 593 24.70 5.97 4.93
CA ILE A 593 24.91 4.52 5.02
C ILE A 593 24.42 3.76 3.79
N ILE A 594 23.56 4.39 2.97
CA ILE A 594 23.10 3.84 1.69
C ILE A 594 23.07 4.98 0.67
N THR A 595 23.74 4.78 -0.46
CA THR A 595 23.59 5.60 -1.66
C THR A 595 22.92 4.76 -2.74
N ARG A 596 21.76 5.21 -3.22
CA ARG A 596 20.99 4.52 -4.26
C ARG A 596 21.47 4.99 -5.62
N ASN A 597 22.34 4.19 -6.24
CA ASN A 597 22.91 4.46 -7.58
C ASN A 597 21.90 4.13 -8.69
N LEU A 598 20.77 4.84 -8.66
CA LEU A 598 19.67 4.70 -9.59
C LEU A 598 19.87 5.63 -10.79
N ILE A 599 19.26 5.26 -11.92
CA ILE A 599 19.37 5.91 -13.24
C ILE A 599 18.01 5.82 -13.92
N GLU A 600 17.86 6.45 -15.09
CA GLU A 600 16.57 6.61 -15.79
C GLU A 600 15.71 5.33 -15.88
N ARG A 601 16.30 4.17 -16.19
CA ARG A 601 15.55 2.91 -16.30
C ARG A 601 14.82 2.52 -15.01
N HIS A 602 15.33 2.95 -13.85
CA HIS A 602 14.77 2.60 -12.53
C HIS A 602 13.50 3.40 -12.21
N TYR A 603 13.06 4.35 -13.05
CA TYR A 603 11.71 4.90 -12.92
C TYR A 603 10.61 3.90 -13.29
N TRP A 604 10.93 2.81 -13.98
CA TRP A 604 9.99 1.76 -14.36
C TRP A 604 10.53 0.37 -13.99
N LEU A 605 9.66 -0.53 -13.54
CA LEU A 605 10.07 -1.91 -13.33
C LEU A 605 10.23 -2.64 -14.68
N PRO A 606 11.21 -3.55 -14.83
CA PRO A 606 11.29 -4.40 -16.01
C PRO A 606 10.08 -5.34 -16.08
N ILE A 607 9.61 -5.61 -17.29
CA ILE A 607 8.59 -6.62 -17.57
C ILE A 607 9.28 -7.97 -17.77
N LYS A 608 8.60 -9.08 -17.43
CA LYS A 608 9.11 -10.44 -17.63
C LYS A 608 9.47 -10.69 -19.10
N THR A 609 10.62 -11.34 -19.33
CA THR A 609 11.08 -11.68 -20.68
C THR A 609 10.06 -12.52 -21.44
N SER A 610 9.43 -13.50 -20.76
CA SER A 610 8.37 -14.34 -21.35
C SER A 610 7.21 -13.53 -21.91
N ASP A 611 6.87 -12.43 -21.24
CA ASP A 611 5.69 -11.62 -21.57
C ASP A 611 6.02 -10.68 -22.72
N VAL A 612 7.19 -10.04 -22.71
CA VAL A 612 7.66 -9.16 -23.81
C VAL A 612 8.04 -9.91 -25.08
N SER A 613 8.27 -11.22 -24.99
CA SER A 613 8.50 -12.08 -26.17
C SER A 613 7.23 -12.71 -26.72
N MET A 614 6.06 -12.42 -26.14
CA MET A 614 4.82 -13.13 -26.45
C MET A 614 4.25 -12.77 -27.83
N TYR A 615 4.37 -11.49 -28.24
CA TYR A 615 3.98 -11.00 -29.57
C TYR A 615 4.60 -9.63 -29.87
N GLU A 616 4.65 -9.27 -31.15
CA GLU A 616 5.12 -7.97 -31.62
C GLU A 616 4.19 -6.85 -31.13
N GLY A 617 4.75 -5.83 -30.46
CA GLY A 617 4.01 -4.68 -29.92
C GLY A 617 3.93 -4.62 -28.39
N PHE A 618 4.22 -5.71 -27.68
CA PHE A 618 4.34 -5.71 -26.21
C PHE A 618 5.81 -5.59 -25.77
N GLY A 619 6.37 -4.40 -25.97
CA GLY A 619 7.80 -4.14 -25.73
C GLY A 619 8.19 -3.92 -24.25
N GLN A 620 9.48 -4.11 -23.97
CA GLN A 620 10.09 -3.83 -22.67
C GLN A 620 10.07 -2.33 -22.31
N ASN A 621 10.16 -2.01 -21.01
CA ASN A 621 10.36 -0.64 -20.54
C ASN A 621 11.75 -0.09 -20.89
N PRO A 622 11.91 1.24 -21.05
CA PRO A 622 13.17 1.84 -21.46
C PRO A 622 14.36 1.43 -20.56
N GLY A 623 15.44 0.93 -21.19
CA GLY A 623 16.71 0.60 -20.54
C GLY A 623 16.81 -0.78 -19.87
N TRP A 624 15.81 -1.65 -20.04
CA TRP A 624 15.74 -3.00 -19.45
C TRP A 624 15.92 -4.15 -20.44
#